data_AF-A0A9P6Q5Y4-F1
#
_entry.id   AF-A0A9P6Q5Y4-F1
#
_cell.length_a   1.000
_cell.length_b   1.000
_cell.length_c   1.000
_cell.angle_alpha   90.00
_cell.angle_beta   90.00
_cell.angle_gamma   90.00
#
_symmetry.space_group_name_H-M   'P 1'
#
loop_
_entity.id
_entity.type
_entity.pdbx_description
1 polymer ?
#
loop_
_entity_poly.entity_id
_entity_poly.type
_entity_poly.pdbx_seq_one_letter_code
_entity_poly.pdbx_strand_id
1 'polypeptide(L)'
;MEGLEAYTGEQINSRFYREPSRHKDKNVPIVGLGYSAVDLAVELSMNDCQVNLSARRGHWIASRWLMGRPLDHRCTRFSHKLPLALLQSLVTVAFRLSAAPPLGAIMPISEMQCRFLVGTLTGKLPPLPLVDKMEAEIKKLQSQITKRYGKAPRHTIQVDYAPYCVLAGQVHRLLPRFWLARRQVRPLQRSLPLARDHLGSPPCPVQYHLVGPGLWAGARESVWAYAKKGPVPPG
;
A
#
# COMPACT_ATOMS: atom_id res chain seq x y z
N MET A 1 -29.05 -7.84 -8.11
CA MET A 1 -29.63 -6.67 -8.79
C MET A 1 -31.06 -7.05 -9.09
N GLU A 2 -32.03 -6.21 -8.72
CA GLU A 2 -33.42 -6.48 -9.08
C GLU A 2 -33.55 -6.49 -10.61
N GLY A 3 -34.33 -7.44 -11.16
CA GLY A 3 -34.54 -7.58 -12.60
C GLY A 3 -33.43 -8.28 -13.39
N LEU A 4 -32.36 -8.75 -12.74
CA LEU A 4 -31.26 -9.44 -13.43
C LEU A 4 -31.68 -10.80 -14.04
N GLU A 5 -32.74 -11.40 -13.50
CA GLU A 5 -33.31 -12.67 -13.98
C GLU A 5 -34.04 -12.52 -15.32
N ALA A 6 -34.53 -11.31 -15.63
CA ALA A 6 -35.17 -11.00 -16.91
C ALA A 6 -34.16 -10.57 -18.00
N TYR A 7 -32.87 -10.46 -17.66
CA TYR A 7 -31.84 -10.05 -18.60
C TYR A 7 -31.43 -11.21 -19.51
N THR A 8 -31.62 -11.04 -20.81
CA THR A 8 -31.37 -12.05 -21.84
C THR A 8 -29.94 -12.05 -22.37
N GLY A 9 -29.12 -11.06 -22.00
CA GLY A 9 -27.74 -10.95 -22.43
C GLY A 9 -26.77 -11.81 -21.62
N GLU A 10 -25.53 -11.88 -22.10
CA GLU A 10 -24.44 -12.62 -21.43
C GLU A 10 -24.03 -11.91 -20.14
N GLN A 11 -23.96 -12.66 -19.04
CA GLN A 11 -23.50 -12.17 -17.74
C GLN A 11 -22.23 -12.92 -17.32
N ILE A 12 -21.16 -12.19 -17.10
CA ILE A 12 -19.88 -12.76 -16.66
C ILE A 12 -19.32 -12.00 -15.47
N ASN A 13 -18.73 -12.73 -14.53
CA ASN A 13 -17.91 -12.14 -13.49
C ASN A 13 -16.53 -11.79 -14.07
N SER A 14 -15.91 -10.70 -13.60
CA SER A 14 -14.57 -10.28 -14.05
C SER A 14 -13.50 -11.37 -13.92
N ARG A 15 -13.67 -12.33 -13.00
CA ARG A 15 -12.78 -13.50 -12.85
C ARG A 15 -12.72 -14.40 -14.10
N PHE A 16 -13.78 -14.43 -14.90
CA PHE A 16 -13.89 -15.27 -16.10
C PHE A 16 -13.58 -14.53 -17.39
N TYR A 17 -13.37 -13.21 -17.32
CA TYR A 17 -12.91 -12.44 -18.46
C TYR A 17 -11.47 -12.84 -18.85
N ARG A 18 -11.21 -12.95 -20.16
CA ARG A 18 -9.90 -13.36 -20.68
C ARG A 18 -9.45 -12.56 -21.90
N GLU A 19 -10.37 -12.24 -22.80
CA GLU A 19 -10.03 -11.64 -24.09
C GLU A 19 -11.11 -10.65 -24.53
N PRO A 20 -10.74 -9.48 -25.08
CA PRO A 20 -11.69 -8.47 -25.53
C PRO A 20 -12.43 -8.86 -26.81
N SER A 21 -11.83 -9.67 -27.69
CA SER A 21 -12.36 -10.04 -29.01
C SER A 21 -13.75 -10.69 -28.95
N ARG A 22 -14.05 -11.46 -27.89
CA ARG A 22 -15.36 -12.08 -27.65
C ARG A 22 -16.51 -11.08 -27.47
N HIS A 23 -16.17 -9.84 -27.16
CA HIS A 23 -17.12 -8.77 -26.86
C HIS A 23 -17.17 -7.68 -27.94
N LYS A 24 -16.46 -7.87 -29.05
CA LYS A 24 -16.41 -6.92 -30.16
C LYS A 24 -17.81 -6.53 -30.65
N ASP A 25 -17.99 -5.24 -30.95
CA ASP A 25 -19.24 -4.66 -31.46
C ASP A 25 -20.44 -4.81 -30.50
N LYS A 26 -20.19 -5.10 -29.21
CA LYS A 26 -21.24 -5.21 -28.18
C LYS A 26 -21.30 -3.99 -27.27
N ASN A 27 -22.48 -3.78 -26.71
CA ASN A 27 -22.71 -2.85 -25.62
C ASN A 27 -22.46 -3.56 -24.29
N VAL A 28 -21.38 -3.19 -23.60
CA VAL A 28 -20.91 -3.88 -22.40
C VAL A 28 -21.08 -2.98 -21.17
N PRO A 29 -22.15 -3.15 -20.39
CA PRO A 29 -22.29 -2.48 -19.10
C PRO A 29 -21.42 -3.17 -18.04
N ILE A 30 -20.48 -2.42 -17.46
CA ILE A 30 -19.61 -2.87 -16.38
C ILE A 30 -20.16 -2.34 -15.05
N VAL A 31 -20.40 -3.27 -14.12
CA VAL A 31 -20.93 -2.95 -12.79
C VAL A 31 -19.81 -2.90 -11.77
N GLY A 32 -19.59 -1.72 -11.19
CA GLY A 32 -18.56 -1.44 -10.19
C GLY A 32 -17.43 -0.57 -10.73
N LEU A 33 -16.64 -0.04 -9.81
CA LEU A 33 -15.51 0.87 -10.09
C LEU A 33 -14.29 0.45 -9.25
N GLY A 34 -13.99 -0.85 -9.27
CA GLY A 34 -12.73 -1.39 -8.74
C GLY A 34 -11.62 -1.40 -9.80
N TYR A 35 -10.40 -1.76 -9.43
CA TYR A 35 -9.26 -1.82 -10.36
C TYR A 35 -9.59 -2.65 -11.61
N SER A 36 -10.06 -3.89 -11.43
CA SER A 36 -10.44 -4.74 -12.57
C SER A 36 -11.54 -4.14 -13.44
N ALA A 37 -12.51 -3.41 -12.87
CA ALA A 37 -13.57 -2.81 -13.67
C ALA A 37 -13.03 -1.68 -14.58
N VAL A 38 -12.07 -0.89 -14.09
CA VAL A 38 -11.42 0.16 -14.87
C VAL A 38 -10.51 -0.46 -15.94
N ASP A 39 -9.72 -1.48 -15.60
CA ASP A 39 -8.85 -2.16 -16.57
C ASP A 39 -9.67 -2.78 -17.71
N LEU A 40 -10.76 -3.48 -17.37
CA LEU A 40 -11.70 -4.02 -18.36
C LEU A 40 -12.35 -2.93 -19.22
N ALA A 41 -12.73 -1.81 -18.61
CA ALA A 41 -13.34 -0.71 -19.34
C ALA A 41 -12.38 -0.11 -20.37
N VAL A 42 -11.11 0.09 -20.00
CA VAL A 42 -10.07 0.58 -20.90
C VAL A 42 -9.84 -0.43 -22.02
N GLU A 43 -9.62 -1.70 -21.68
CA GLU A 43 -9.35 -2.76 -22.65
C GLU A 43 -10.50 -2.94 -23.66
N LEU A 44 -11.74 -2.98 -23.20
CA LEU A 44 -12.90 -3.10 -24.08
C LEU A 44 -13.13 -1.85 -24.92
N SER A 45 -12.91 -0.65 -24.37
CA SER A 45 -13.07 0.60 -25.11
C SER A 45 -12.08 0.75 -26.28
N MET A 46 -10.93 0.06 -26.20
CA MET A 46 -9.93 0.01 -27.27
C MET A 46 -10.25 -1.04 -28.35
N ASN A 47 -11.27 -1.89 -28.15
CA ASN A 47 -11.59 -3.03 -29.01
C ASN A 47 -13.04 -2.97 -29.55
N ASP A 48 -13.43 -1.84 -30.12
CA ASP A 48 -14.73 -1.63 -30.79
C ASP A 48 -15.96 -1.99 -29.93
N CYS A 49 -15.88 -1.82 -28.61
CA CYS A 49 -17.01 -2.06 -27.69
C CYS A 49 -17.58 -0.74 -27.15
N GLN A 50 -18.91 -0.62 -27.06
CA GLN A 50 -19.52 0.49 -26.32
C GLN A 50 -19.54 0.13 -24.83
N VAL A 51 -18.71 0.79 -24.03
CA VAL A 51 -18.57 0.50 -22.60
C VAL A 51 -19.34 1.52 -21.75
N ASN A 52 -20.22 1.02 -20.89
CA ASN A 52 -20.92 1.84 -19.89
C ASN A 52 -20.49 1.44 -18.48
N LEU A 53 -20.02 2.38 -17.67
CA LEU A 53 -19.46 2.09 -16.35
C LEU A 53 -20.43 2.56 -15.25
N SER A 54 -21.01 1.60 -14.53
CA SER A 54 -22.03 1.86 -13.50
C SER A 54 -21.45 1.70 -12.11
N ALA A 55 -21.48 2.76 -11.30
CA ALA A 55 -20.98 2.74 -9.93
C ALA A 55 -22.02 3.32 -8.95
N ARG A 56 -22.28 2.61 -7.84
CA ARG A 56 -23.19 3.10 -6.77
C ARG A 56 -22.58 4.21 -5.92
N ARG A 57 -21.26 4.31 -5.90
CA ARG A 57 -20.49 5.32 -5.17
C ARG A 57 -19.40 5.80 -6.12
N GLY A 58 -19.13 7.10 -6.15
CA GLY A 58 -17.99 7.64 -6.87
C GLY A 58 -16.67 7.15 -6.26
N HIS A 59 -15.68 6.91 -7.11
CA HIS A 59 -14.31 6.62 -6.69
C HIS A 59 -13.38 7.70 -7.22
N TRP A 60 -12.28 7.88 -6.51
CA TRP A 60 -11.19 8.73 -6.95
C TRP A 60 -10.33 7.98 -7.96
N ILE A 61 -10.20 8.54 -9.17
CA ILE A 61 -9.29 8.05 -10.19
C ILE A 61 -8.03 8.90 -10.09
N ALA A 62 -6.91 8.22 -9.88
CA ALA A 62 -5.60 8.82 -9.70
C ALA A 62 -4.66 8.35 -10.80
N SER A 63 -3.91 9.26 -11.40
CA SER A 63 -2.81 8.86 -12.27
C SER A 63 -1.70 8.22 -11.43
N ARG A 64 -1.17 7.09 -11.90
CA ARG A 64 0.01 6.45 -11.29
C ARG A 64 1.23 7.38 -11.32
N TRP A 65 1.28 8.25 -12.33
CA TRP A 65 2.33 9.23 -12.57
C TRP A 65 1.83 10.63 -12.22
N LEU A 66 2.61 11.36 -11.43
CA LEU A 66 2.38 12.77 -11.12
C LEU A 66 3.67 13.55 -11.39
N MET A 67 3.59 14.54 -12.29
CA MET A 67 4.72 15.34 -12.83
C MET A 67 5.99 14.50 -13.07
N GLY A 68 5.90 13.51 -13.96
CA GLY A 68 7.04 12.70 -14.40
C GLY A 68 7.63 11.71 -13.39
N ARG A 69 7.00 11.53 -12.21
CA ARG A 69 7.42 10.54 -11.20
C ARG A 69 6.22 9.74 -10.67
N PRO A 70 6.40 8.50 -10.22
CA PRO A 70 5.31 7.75 -9.60
C PRO A 70 4.88 8.37 -8.28
N LEU A 71 3.58 8.30 -8.03
CA LEU A 71 2.95 8.91 -6.86
C LEU A 71 3.56 8.42 -5.54
N ASP A 72 3.81 7.11 -5.44
CA ASP A 72 4.42 6.47 -4.25
C ASP A 72 5.84 6.96 -3.98
N HIS A 73 6.54 7.46 -5.00
CA HIS A 73 7.91 7.93 -4.88
C HIS A 73 8.00 9.33 -4.23
N ARG A 74 6.91 10.10 -4.20
CA ARG A 74 6.90 11.46 -3.61
C ARG A 74 6.60 11.46 -2.11
N CYS A 75 6.06 10.37 -1.58
CA CYS A 75 5.77 10.23 -0.17
C CYS A 75 7.06 9.92 0.62
N THR A 76 7.78 10.94 1.10
CA THR A 76 8.94 10.73 2.00
C THR A 76 8.48 10.46 3.43
N ARG A 77 9.24 9.71 4.24
CA ARG A 77 8.91 9.45 5.65
C ARG A 77 8.88 10.70 6.52
N PHE A 78 9.44 11.83 6.03
CA PHE A 78 9.41 13.12 6.71
C PHE A 78 8.00 13.73 6.75
N SER A 79 7.15 13.45 5.76
CA SER A 79 5.76 13.89 5.76
C SER A 79 5.03 13.41 7.03
N HIS A 80 5.33 12.21 7.52
CA HIS A 80 4.70 11.66 8.73
C HIS A 80 5.18 12.26 10.07
N LYS A 81 6.13 13.22 10.08
CA LYS A 81 6.60 13.92 11.30
C LYS A 81 5.90 15.24 11.57
N LEU A 82 5.15 15.78 10.60
CA LEU A 82 4.38 17.00 10.80
C LEU A 82 3.17 16.72 11.71
N PRO A 83 2.71 17.71 12.52
CA PRO A 83 1.52 17.57 13.34
C PRO A 83 0.37 17.04 12.49
N LEU A 84 -0.31 15.99 12.97
CA LEU A 84 -1.36 15.28 12.23
C LEU A 84 -2.41 16.23 11.65
N ALA A 85 -2.77 17.32 12.34
CA ALA A 85 -3.72 18.31 11.85
C ALA A 85 -3.23 19.12 10.63
N LEU A 86 -1.94 19.50 10.60
CA LEU A 86 -1.34 20.27 9.50
C LEU A 86 -1.06 19.37 8.30
N LEU A 87 -0.56 18.16 8.55
CA LEU A 87 -0.40 17.14 7.53
C LEU A 87 -1.74 16.68 6.99
N GLN A 88 -2.76 16.49 7.83
CA GLN A 88 -4.12 16.18 7.39
C GLN A 88 -4.70 17.34 6.59
N SER A 89 -4.44 18.59 6.91
CA SER A 89 -4.95 19.72 6.13
C SER A 89 -4.26 19.82 4.76
N LEU A 90 -2.92 19.71 4.72
CA LEU A 90 -2.14 19.74 3.48
C LEU A 90 -2.34 18.50 2.62
N VAL A 91 -2.41 17.31 3.22
CA VAL A 91 -2.77 16.07 2.53
C VAL A 91 -4.23 16.13 2.14
N THR A 92 -5.18 16.62 2.93
CA THR A 92 -6.58 16.74 2.50
C THR A 92 -6.73 17.72 1.35
N VAL A 93 -6.01 18.84 1.34
CA VAL A 93 -5.96 19.76 0.19
C VAL A 93 -5.27 19.10 -1.00
N ALA A 94 -4.12 18.44 -0.81
CA ALA A 94 -3.42 17.72 -1.87
C ALA A 94 -4.15 16.46 -2.34
N PHE A 95 -5.04 15.86 -1.54
CA PHE A 95 -5.87 14.68 -1.83
C PHE A 95 -7.19 15.11 -2.47
N ARG A 96 -7.69 16.31 -2.13
CA ARG A 96 -8.74 17.03 -2.86
C ARG A 96 -8.25 17.53 -4.23
N LEU A 97 -6.96 17.83 -4.37
CA LEU A 97 -6.35 18.33 -5.63
C LEU A 97 -5.63 17.25 -6.45
N SER A 98 -5.19 16.16 -5.83
CA SER A 98 -4.44 15.07 -6.45
C SER A 98 -4.77 13.77 -5.72
N ALA A 99 -5.75 13.05 -6.26
CA ALA A 99 -6.18 11.74 -5.78
C ALA A 99 -4.97 10.81 -5.55
N ALA A 100 -4.76 10.32 -4.33
CA ALA A 100 -3.66 9.42 -4.02
C ALA A 100 -4.05 8.43 -2.91
N PRO A 101 -4.62 7.25 -3.21
CA PRO A 101 -4.79 6.22 -2.20
C PRO A 101 -3.40 5.66 -1.80
N PRO A 102 -3.03 5.61 -0.51
CA PRO A 102 -1.85 4.85 -0.09
C PRO A 102 -2.21 3.36 -0.11
N LEU A 103 -1.97 2.69 -1.23
CA LEU A 103 -1.99 1.23 -1.34
C LEU A 103 -0.61 0.78 -1.79
N GLY A 104 0.22 0.43 -0.82
CA GLY A 104 1.57 -0.08 -1.08
C GLY A 104 1.56 -1.50 -1.62
N ALA A 105 2.72 -1.96 -2.07
CA ALA A 105 2.89 -3.31 -2.59
C ALA A 105 2.63 -4.39 -1.52
N ILE A 106 2.05 -5.52 -1.94
CA ILE A 106 1.82 -6.68 -1.07
C ILE A 106 3.11 -7.47 -0.81
N MET A 107 4.03 -7.51 -1.78
CA MET A 107 5.26 -8.31 -1.67
C MET A 107 6.09 -7.98 -0.42
N PRO A 108 6.35 -6.69 -0.08
CA PRO A 108 7.08 -6.34 1.13
C PRO A 108 6.31 -6.67 2.42
N ILE A 109 4.98 -6.57 2.38
CA ILE A 109 4.12 -6.96 3.51
C ILE A 109 4.26 -8.46 3.76
N SER A 110 4.14 -9.28 2.71
CA SER A 110 4.30 -10.73 2.79
C SER A 110 5.71 -11.12 3.28
N GLU A 111 6.76 -10.46 2.81
CA GLU A 111 8.12 -10.71 3.30
C GLU A 111 8.23 -10.45 4.82
N MET A 112 7.70 -9.31 5.30
CA MET A 112 7.72 -8.99 6.72
C MET A 112 6.91 -10.01 7.54
N GLN A 113 5.76 -10.46 7.03
CA GLN A 113 4.95 -11.51 7.66
C GLN A 113 5.71 -12.84 7.75
N CYS A 114 6.40 -13.24 6.68
CA CYS A 114 7.23 -14.45 6.68
C CYS A 114 8.39 -14.34 7.69
N ARG A 115 9.07 -13.18 7.75
CA ARG A 115 10.12 -12.92 8.74
C ARG A 115 9.61 -13.03 10.18
N PHE A 116 8.38 -12.54 10.43
CA PHE A 116 7.73 -12.69 11.72
C PHE A 116 7.45 -14.13 12.07
N LEU A 117 6.79 -14.85 11.18
CA LEU A 117 6.45 -16.25 11.40
C LEU A 117 7.71 -17.11 11.63
N VAL A 118 8.74 -16.96 10.80
CA VAL A 118 9.99 -17.72 10.97
C VAL A 118 10.70 -17.32 12.25
N GLY A 119 10.72 -16.02 12.59
CA GLY A 119 11.34 -15.54 13.81
C GLY A 119 10.67 -16.06 15.08
N THR A 120 9.33 -16.18 15.10
CA THR A 120 8.60 -16.76 16.25
C THR A 120 8.79 -18.27 16.32
N LEU A 121 8.71 -18.98 15.19
CA LEU A 121 8.92 -20.43 15.13
C LEU A 121 10.33 -20.86 15.53
N THR A 122 11.35 -20.07 15.17
CA THR A 122 12.75 -20.34 15.51
C THR A 122 13.16 -19.84 16.90
N GLY A 123 12.24 -19.23 17.66
CA GLY A 123 12.53 -18.65 18.98
C GLY A 123 13.44 -17.42 18.95
N LYS A 124 13.74 -16.86 17.78
CA LYS A 124 14.56 -15.65 17.62
C LYS A 124 13.79 -14.37 17.95
N LEU A 125 12.47 -14.42 17.86
CA LEU A 125 11.56 -13.35 18.29
C LEU A 125 10.90 -13.71 19.62
N PRO A 126 10.47 -12.71 20.40
CA PRO A 126 9.74 -12.96 21.64
C PRO A 126 8.48 -13.80 21.36
N PRO A 127 8.05 -14.63 22.34
CA PRO A 127 6.84 -15.41 22.21
C PRO A 127 5.64 -14.49 21.99
N LEU A 128 4.60 -15.05 21.35
CA LEU A 128 3.36 -14.32 21.12
C LEU A 128 2.76 -13.84 22.46
N PRO A 129 2.10 -12.68 22.48
CA PRO A 129 1.40 -12.21 23.68
C PRO A 129 0.23 -13.15 24.03
N LEU A 130 -0.30 -12.98 25.24
CA LEU A 130 -1.46 -13.74 25.70
C LEU A 130 -2.66 -13.55 24.75
N VAL A 131 -3.47 -14.60 24.58
CA VAL A 131 -4.65 -14.61 23.69
C VAL A 131 -5.57 -13.42 23.94
N ASP A 132 -5.88 -13.10 25.20
CA ASP A 132 -6.75 -11.97 25.55
C ASP A 132 -6.21 -10.62 25.04
N LYS A 133 -4.89 -10.44 25.09
CA LYS A 133 -4.25 -9.23 24.56
C LYS A 133 -4.34 -9.19 23.04
N MET A 134 -4.14 -10.32 22.37
CA MET A 134 -4.28 -10.42 20.91
C MET A 134 -5.71 -10.10 20.48
N GLU A 135 -6.72 -10.66 21.15
CA GLU A 135 -8.12 -10.38 20.84
C GLU A 135 -8.49 -8.91 21.05
N ALA A 136 -8.00 -8.29 22.12
CA ALA A 136 -8.20 -6.87 22.38
C ALA A 136 -7.59 -6.01 21.27
N GLU A 137 -6.37 -6.33 20.81
CA GLU A 137 -5.73 -5.64 19.70
C GLU A 137 -6.46 -5.85 18.36
N ILE A 138 -6.93 -7.07 18.07
CA ILE A 138 -7.72 -7.38 16.87
C ILE A 138 -9.00 -6.53 16.85
N LYS A 139 -9.75 -6.48 17.95
CA LYS A 139 -10.97 -5.67 18.07
C LYS A 139 -10.67 -4.18 17.86
N LYS A 140 -9.57 -3.69 18.45
CA LYS A 140 -9.12 -2.30 18.28
C LYS A 140 -8.76 -2.00 16.82
N LEU A 141 -8.05 -2.90 16.15
CA LEU A 141 -7.66 -2.76 14.74
C LEU A 141 -8.89 -2.75 13.83
N GLN A 142 -9.84 -3.68 14.04
CA GLN A 142 -11.10 -3.74 13.29
C GLN A 142 -11.91 -2.43 13.41
N SER A 143 -11.95 -1.85 14.61
CA SER A 143 -12.55 -0.52 14.86
C SER A 143 -11.85 0.59 14.06
N GLN A 144 -10.51 0.62 14.07
CA GLN A 144 -9.72 1.61 13.34
C GLN A 144 -9.90 1.50 11.82
N ILE A 145 -9.89 0.28 11.28
CA ILE A 145 -10.12 0.00 9.86
C ILE A 145 -11.52 0.48 9.46
N THR A 146 -12.54 0.15 10.26
CA THR A 146 -13.92 0.57 10.00
C THR A 146 -14.06 2.10 10.03
N LYS A 147 -13.38 2.77 10.96
CA LYS A 147 -13.37 4.24 11.04
C LYS A 147 -12.65 4.90 9.87
N ARG A 148 -11.56 4.29 9.38
CA ARG A 148 -10.73 4.84 8.30
C ARG A 148 -11.30 4.59 6.90
N TYR A 149 -11.77 3.38 6.63
CA TYR A 149 -12.18 2.95 5.29
C TYR A 149 -13.70 2.77 5.13
N GLY A 150 -14.45 2.86 6.24
CA GLY A 150 -15.88 2.62 6.25
C GLY A 150 -16.24 1.13 6.21
N LYS A 151 -17.48 0.82 6.57
CA LYS A 151 -17.99 -0.56 6.61
C LYS A 151 -18.33 -1.05 5.20
N ALA A 152 -17.47 -1.89 4.64
CA ALA A 152 -17.71 -2.61 3.39
C ALA A 152 -16.97 -3.95 3.40
N PRO A 153 -17.52 -5.02 2.78
CA PRO A 153 -16.86 -6.34 2.73
C PRO A 153 -15.44 -6.29 2.15
N ARG A 154 -15.19 -5.38 1.21
CA ARG A 154 -13.88 -5.17 0.56
C ARG A 154 -12.85 -4.40 1.40
N HIS A 155 -13.24 -3.84 2.54
CA HIS A 155 -12.37 -3.02 3.39
C HIS A 155 -11.94 -3.72 4.69
N THR A 156 -12.28 -5.00 4.87
CA THR A 156 -12.05 -5.75 6.13
C THR A 156 -10.59 -6.03 6.44
N ILE A 157 -9.75 -6.16 5.42
CA ILE A 157 -8.32 -6.50 5.54
C ILE A 157 -7.43 -5.30 5.16
N GLN A 158 -8.02 -4.12 4.91
CA GLN A 158 -7.24 -2.97 4.46
C GLN A 158 -6.32 -2.42 5.56
N VAL A 159 -5.05 -2.25 5.19
CA VAL A 159 -4.00 -1.76 6.07
C VAL A 159 -3.17 -0.72 5.34
N ASP A 160 -2.81 0.36 6.04
CA ASP A 160 -1.86 1.34 5.51
C ASP A 160 -0.45 0.76 5.46
N TYR A 161 0.16 0.80 4.28
CA TYR A 161 1.49 0.21 4.03
C TYR A 161 2.58 0.74 4.98
N ALA A 162 2.74 2.05 5.09
CA ALA A 162 3.85 2.64 5.86
C ALA A 162 3.75 2.36 7.38
N PRO A 163 2.60 2.58 8.05
CA PRO A 163 2.43 2.21 9.46
C PRO A 163 2.66 0.71 9.72
N TYR A 164 2.15 -0.16 8.86
CA TYR A 164 2.30 -1.60 9.01
C TYR A 164 3.76 -2.04 8.91
N CYS A 165 4.46 -1.59 7.85
CA CYS A 165 5.84 -1.99 7.65
C CYS A 165 6.77 -1.35 8.71
N VAL A 166 6.43 -0.20 9.28
CA VAL A 166 7.15 0.36 10.44
C VAL A 166 6.95 -0.53 11.67
N LEU A 167 5.71 -0.92 11.96
CA LEU A 167 5.40 -1.79 13.10
C LEU A 167 6.08 -3.16 12.96
N ALA A 168 6.00 -3.78 11.79
CA ALA A 168 6.71 -5.03 11.51
C ALA A 168 8.24 -4.85 11.64
N GLY A 169 8.78 -3.78 11.08
CA GLY A 169 10.22 -3.46 11.20
C GLY A 169 10.68 -3.26 12.65
N GLN A 170 9.83 -2.71 13.53
CA GLN A 170 10.12 -2.58 14.97
C GLN A 170 10.18 -3.96 15.65
N VAL A 171 9.20 -4.83 15.37
CA VAL A 171 9.15 -6.20 15.91
C VAL A 171 10.39 -7.00 15.51
N HIS A 172 10.85 -6.85 14.27
CA HIS A 172 12.04 -7.56 13.77
C HIS A 172 13.38 -6.88 14.10
N ARG A 173 13.37 -5.73 14.79
CA ARG A 173 14.58 -4.90 14.99
C ARG A 173 15.29 -4.52 13.67
N LEU A 174 14.52 -4.41 12.58
CA LEU A 174 14.99 -4.07 11.22
C LEU A 174 14.99 -2.57 10.95
N LEU A 175 14.55 -1.77 11.93
CA LEU A 175 14.64 -0.32 11.87
C LEU A 175 15.80 0.15 12.75
N PRO A 176 16.66 1.06 12.27
CA PRO A 176 17.76 1.51 13.08
C PRO A 176 17.26 2.30 14.30
N ARG A 177 17.97 2.15 15.43
CA ARG A 177 17.56 2.59 16.78
C ARG A 177 17.30 4.09 16.95
N PHE A 178 17.51 4.93 15.93
CA PHE A 178 17.15 6.37 16.00
C PHE A 178 15.65 6.61 16.24
N TRP A 179 14.80 5.61 16.02
CA TRP A 179 13.37 5.61 16.40
C TRP A 179 13.11 5.20 17.86
N LEU A 180 14.00 4.41 18.47
CA LEU A 180 13.89 3.90 19.85
C LEU A 180 14.57 4.81 20.88
N ALA A 181 15.39 5.76 20.42
CA ALA A 181 16.16 6.64 21.28
C ALA A 181 15.35 7.85 21.76
N ARG A 182 14.45 7.64 22.73
CA ARG A 182 14.08 8.71 23.67
C ARG A 182 14.69 8.57 25.06
N ARG A 183 15.44 7.51 25.40
CA ARG A 183 16.16 7.51 26.70
C ARG A 183 17.33 6.54 26.96
N GLN A 184 17.67 5.55 26.13
CA GLN A 184 18.61 4.50 26.58
C GLN A 184 19.44 3.86 25.47
N VAL A 185 20.38 4.58 24.84
CA VAL A 185 21.53 3.95 24.16
C VAL A 185 22.74 4.90 24.19
N ARG A 186 23.91 4.37 24.58
CA ARG A 186 25.22 5.06 24.61
C ARG A 186 25.57 5.73 23.27
N PRO A 187 26.41 6.79 23.26
CA PRO A 187 26.48 7.78 22.18
C PRO A 187 27.23 7.35 20.90
N LEU A 188 27.58 6.07 20.74
CA LEU A 188 28.59 5.65 19.78
C LEU A 188 28.01 4.84 18.62
N GLN A 189 27.07 5.42 17.87
CA GLN A 189 26.65 4.94 16.53
C GLN A 189 25.71 5.93 15.81
N ARG A 190 25.83 7.24 16.10
CA ARG A 190 25.19 8.28 15.29
C ARG A 190 25.97 8.46 13.99
N SER A 191 25.74 7.60 13.01
CA SER A 191 26.00 8.00 11.63
C SER A 191 24.81 8.84 11.15
N LEU A 192 24.90 10.15 11.36
CA LEU A 192 24.05 11.18 10.72
C LEU A 192 23.72 10.88 9.24
N PRO A 193 24.61 10.28 8.42
CA PRO A 193 24.30 9.85 7.07
C PRO A 193 23.17 8.81 7.00
N LEU A 194 23.14 7.79 7.85
CA LEU A 194 22.15 6.70 7.75
C LEU A 194 20.72 7.19 8.04
N ALA A 195 20.59 8.15 8.96
CA ALA A 195 19.32 8.79 9.28
C ALA A 195 18.84 9.69 8.13
N ARG A 196 19.74 10.44 7.49
CA ARG A 196 19.44 11.24 6.29
C ARG A 196 19.01 10.35 5.13
N ASP A 197 19.71 9.24 4.92
CA ASP A 197 19.46 8.28 3.85
C ASP A 197 18.09 7.61 4.02
N HIS A 198 17.70 7.25 5.25
CA HIS A 198 16.40 6.64 5.54
C HIS A 198 15.21 7.61 5.58
N LEU A 199 15.41 8.85 6.03
CA LEU A 199 14.34 9.85 6.17
C LEU A 199 14.09 10.64 4.88
N GLY A 200 15.14 10.86 4.09
CA GLY A 200 15.09 11.59 2.82
C GLY A 200 14.74 10.72 1.61
N SER A 201 14.82 9.39 1.72
CA SER A 201 14.42 8.48 0.64
C SER A 201 12.95 8.06 0.78
N PRO A 202 12.27 7.77 -0.35
CA PRO A 202 10.92 7.22 -0.32
C PRO A 202 10.91 5.84 0.37
N PRO A 203 9.80 5.43 1.00
CA PRO A 203 9.70 4.17 1.71
C PRO A 203 9.84 3.01 0.72
N CYS A 204 11.04 2.41 0.66
CA CYS A 204 11.33 1.26 -0.19
C CYS A 204 11.60 0.01 0.67
N PRO A 205 11.23 -1.20 0.18
CA PRO A 205 11.39 -2.45 0.94
C PRO A 205 12.83 -2.73 1.36
N VAL A 206 13.79 -2.32 0.52
CA VAL A 206 15.23 -2.46 0.75
C VAL A 206 15.67 -1.81 2.08
N GLN A 207 14.94 -0.81 2.57
CA GLN A 207 15.22 -0.19 3.87
C GLN A 207 15.15 -1.19 5.04
N TYR A 208 14.37 -2.26 4.92
CA TYR A 208 14.26 -3.31 5.94
C TYR A 208 15.43 -4.31 5.92
N HIS A 209 16.41 -4.11 5.02
CA HIS A 209 17.66 -4.86 4.96
C HIS A 209 18.88 -3.99 5.34
N LEU A 210 18.67 -2.75 5.80
CA LEU A 210 19.77 -1.87 6.20
C LEU A 210 20.33 -2.21 7.58
N VAL A 211 19.54 -2.86 8.44
CA VAL A 211 19.95 -3.31 9.77
C VAL A 211 19.20 -4.58 10.17
N GLY A 212 19.73 -5.29 11.17
CA GLY A 212 19.08 -6.45 11.77
C GLY A 212 19.30 -7.75 10.98
N PRO A 213 18.54 -8.82 11.31
CA PRO A 213 18.65 -10.11 10.64
C PRO A 213 18.30 -10.00 9.15
N GLY A 214 19.14 -10.57 8.28
CA GLY A 214 18.95 -10.43 6.83
C GLY A 214 19.50 -9.13 6.24
N LEU A 215 20.49 -8.51 6.92
CA LEU A 215 21.28 -7.40 6.40
C LEU A 215 21.82 -7.72 5.00
N TRP A 216 21.65 -6.78 4.07
CA TRP A 216 22.20 -6.89 2.72
C TRP A 216 23.21 -5.77 2.47
N ALA A 217 24.45 -6.12 2.12
CA ALA A 217 25.54 -5.16 1.92
C ALA A 217 25.20 -4.10 0.84
N GLY A 218 24.52 -4.50 -0.24
CA GLY A 218 24.08 -3.61 -1.31
C GLY A 218 22.82 -2.78 -1.01
N ALA A 219 22.23 -2.93 0.18
CA ALA A 219 20.97 -2.25 0.52
C ALA A 219 21.11 -0.73 0.48
N ARG A 220 22.24 -0.20 0.99
CA ARG A 220 22.47 1.24 1.05
C ARG A 220 22.55 1.85 -0.35
N GLU A 221 23.38 1.28 -1.20
CA GLU A 221 23.54 1.74 -2.59
C GLU A 221 22.22 1.66 -3.36
N SER A 222 21.44 0.60 -3.13
CA SER A 222 20.14 0.42 -3.78
C SER A 222 19.09 1.44 -3.33
N VAL A 223 19.05 1.80 -2.04
CA VAL A 223 18.17 2.88 -1.53
C VAL A 223 18.53 4.21 -2.18
N TRP A 224 19.83 4.50 -2.30
CA TRP A 224 20.32 5.70 -2.96
C TRP A 224 20.03 5.72 -4.47
N ALA A 225 20.25 4.59 -5.15
CA ALA A 225 19.94 4.43 -6.56
C ALA A 225 18.45 4.63 -6.82
N TYR A 226 17.59 4.06 -5.97
CA TYR A 226 16.14 4.25 -6.04
C TYR A 226 15.77 5.73 -5.89
N ALA A 227 16.31 6.41 -4.87
CA ALA A 227 16.02 7.83 -4.61
C ALA A 227 16.52 8.78 -5.72
N LYS A 228 17.65 8.46 -6.38
CA LYS A 228 18.23 9.29 -7.44
C LYS A 228 17.60 9.05 -8.81
N LYS A 229 17.48 7.79 -9.24
CA LYS A 229 17.00 7.46 -10.59
C LYS A 229 15.49 7.66 -10.71
N GLY A 230 14.74 7.41 -9.64
CA GLY A 230 13.29 7.28 -9.73
C GLY A 230 12.89 6.16 -10.72
N PRO A 231 11.63 5.75 -10.74
CA PRO A 231 11.14 4.84 -11.77
C PRO A 231 11.11 5.55 -13.13
N VAL A 232 11.65 4.92 -14.17
CA VAL A 232 11.60 5.44 -15.55
C VAL A 232 10.14 5.38 -16.04
N PRO A 233 9.57 6.45 -16.61
CA PRO A 233 8.24 6.40 -17.21
C PRO A 233 8.18 5.34 -18.31
N PRO A 234 7.06 4.61 -18.46
CA PRO A 234 6.86 3.80 -19.65
C PRO A 234 6.91 4.75 -20.86
N GLY A 235 7.76 4.40 -21.83
CA GLY A 235 7.83 5.07 -23.13
C GLY A 235 6.63 4.75 -24.00
#